data_AF-A0A8S3YJH6-F1
#
_entry.id   AF-A0A8S3YJH6-F1
#
_cell.length_a   1.000
_cell.length_b   1.000
_cell.length_c   1.000
_cell.angle_alpha   90.00
_cell.angle_beta   90.00
_cell.angle_gamma   90.00
#
_symmetry.space_group_name_H-M   'P 1'
#
loop_
_entity.id
_entity.type
_entity.pdbx_description
1 polymer ?
#
loop_
_entity_poly.entity_id
_entity_poly.type
_entity_poly.pdbx_seq_one_letter_code
_entity_poly.pdbx_strand_id
1 'polypeptide(L)'
;MVTRKWLVGRIHYLALVIVTALLLLQPLRLVLMDLVLPTAWADTDKVHLYRVINDYQHFDVDAHPLQRDVVWEKVQVNLSHFQSYLYSRRQAYREFHNYLGLLKSLPKGDEEIQKKMELISKFQPVMTPREAAQLLFSFETFTNACAQAGLIYFILEASLMGSVRHHGFIPWDDDIDIVMNAKQWPRIRNVLGNIEGFELYAPSKTQWKFYMKSAKAFPDKPFKFPNIDIFFYEEDDTHIWALTRGLKHDLVYLKSDVFPLQIRPFENLMVPVPCNLDIVVHKSHNKDMCVTPEYNHKTNENFYFMGGTSVHCKLLYDLYPF
;
A
#
# COMPACT_ATOMS: atom_id res chain seq x y z
N MET A 1 7.96 -32.66 -23.83
CA MET A 1 7.08 -31.60 -23.28
C MET A 1 6.10 -32.08 -22.20
N VAL A 2 5.71 -33.37 -22.19
CA VAL A 2 4.75 -33.96 -21.22
C VAL A 2 5.35 -34.16 -19.81
N THR A 3 6.65 -34.44 -19.70
CA THR A 3 7.32 -34.80 -18.44
C THR A 3 7.50 -33.62 -17.46
N ARG A 4 7.70 -32.39 -17.96
CA ARG A 4 7.88 -31.19 -17.13
C ARG A 4 6.57 -30.76 -16.45
N LYS A 5 5.44 -30.82 -17.16
CA LYS A 5 4.11 -30.52 -16.59
C LYS A 5 3.70 -31.56 -15.53
N TRP A 6 4.04 -32.82 -15.75
CA TRP A 6 3.75 -33.92 -14.83
C TRP A 6 4.57 -33.83 -13.53
N LEU A 7 5.84 -33.45 -13.63
CA LEU A 7 6.72 -33.25 -12.48
C LEU A 7 6.31 -32.03 -11.64
N VAL A 8 5.95 -30.93 -12.31
CA VAL A 8 5.43 -29.71 -11.63
C VAL A 8 4.12 -30.00 -10.90
N GLY A 9 3.22 -30.78 -11.50
CA GLY A 9 1.97 -31.20 -10.85
C GLY A 9 2.18 -32.08 -9.61
N ARG A 10 3.15 -33.00 -9.63
CA ARG A 10 3.51 -33.82 -8.46
C ARG A 10 4.16 -33.00 -7.34
N ILE A 11 4.98 -32.01 -7.67
CA ILE A 11 5.60 -31.12 -6.68
C ILE A 11 4.52 -30.26 -6.01
N HIS A 12 3.58 -29.70 -6.77
CA HIS A 12 2.45 -28.95 -6.22
C HIS A 12 1.56 -29.84 -5.35
N TYR A 13 1.28 -31.07 -5.78
CA TYR A 13 0.49 -32.01 -4.99
C TYR A 13 1.18 -32.41 -3.68
N LEU A 14 2.49 -32.71 -3.71
CA LEU A 14 3.25 -33.01 -2.50
C LEU A 14 3.30 -31.81 -1.55
N ALA A 15 3.52 -30.60 -2.08
CA ALA A 15 3.48 -29.38 -1.29
C ALA A 15 2.10 -29.17 -0.65
N LEU A 16 1.03 -29.41 -1.40
CA LEU A 16 -0.35 -29.33 -0.91
C LEU A 16 -0.61 -30.35 0.21
N VAL A 17 -0.16 -31.59 0.05
CA VAL A 17 -0.30 -32.66 1.06
C VAL A 17 0.49 -32.32 2.32
N ILE A 18 1.71 -31.81 2.18
CA ILE A 18 2.56 -31.39 3.30
C ILE A 18 1.91 -30.22 4.04
N VAL A 19 1.50 -29.17 3.33
CA VAL A 19 0.78 -28.03 3.92
C VAL A 19 -0.49 -28.50 4.63
N THR A 20 -1.28 -29.38 4.01
CA THR A 20 -2.51 -29.92 4.62
C THR A 20 -2.21 -30.71 5.89
N ALA A 21 -1.17 -31.56 5.89
CA ALA A 21 -0.74 -32.32 7.07
C ALA A 21 -0.25 -31.39 8.19
N LEU A 22 0.50 -30.35 7.85
CA LEU A 22 1.00 -29.34 8.79
C LEU A 22 -0.16 -28.52 9.40
N LEU A 23 -1.19 -28.19 8.62
CA LEU A 23 -2.38 -27.47 9.09
C LEU A 23 -3.26 -28.31 10.02
N LEU A 24 -3.31 -29.63 9.84
CA LEU A 24 -4.11 -30.54 10.65
C LEU A 24 -3.49 -30.84 12.03
N LEU A 25 -2.15 -30.85 12.13
CA LEU A 25 -1.40 -31.07 13.37
C LEU A 25 -1.25 -29.78 14.19
N GLN A 26 -2.27 -29.42 14.96
CA GLN A 26 -2.37 -28.14 15.68
C GLN A 26 -1.14 -27.74 16.52
N PRO A 27 -0.43 -28.62 17.25
CA PRO A 27 0.77 -28.25 17.98
C PRO A 27 1.97 -27.92 17.06
N LEU A 28 2.10 -28.68 15.96
CA LEU A 28 3.17 -28.47 14.97
C LEU A 28 2.88 -27.23 14.10
N ARG A 29 1.59 -26.96 13.83
CA ARG A 29 1.10 -25.75 13.17
C ARG A 29 1.53 -24.51 13.93
N LEU A 30 1.26 -24.43 15.23
CA LEU A 30 1.62 -23.25 16.04
C LEU A 30 3.14 -23.02 16.03
N VAL A 31 3.94 -24.06 16.25
CA VAL A 31 5.41 -23.97 16.29
C VAL A 31 6.01 -23.56 14.93
N LEU A 32 5.57 -24.16 13.82
CA LEU A 32 6.10 -23.84 12.49
C LEU A 32 5.59 -22.51 11.94
N MET A 33 4.36 -22.12 12.26
CA MET A 33 3.80 -20.86 11.81
C MET A 33 4.41 -19.68 12.57
N ASP A 34 4.69 -19.81 13.87
CA ASP A 34 5.42 -18.78 14.64
C ASP A 34 6.87 -18.58 14.14
N LEU A 35 7.47 -19.60 13.52
CA LEU A 35 8.83 -19.55 12.95
C LEU A 35 8.89 -18.91 11.55
N VAL A 36 7.78 -18.83 10.81
CA VAL A 36 7.78 -18.46 9.37
C VAL A 36 6.82 -17.30 9.05
N LEU A 37 5.76 -17.08 9.85
CA LEU A 37 4.64 -16.19 9.50
C LEU A 37 4.17 -15.42 10.75
N PRO A 38 4.58 -14.15 10.93
CA PRO A 38 4.27 -13.40 12.13
C PRO A 38 2.75 -13.22 12.31
N THR A 39 2.22 -13.82 13.38
CA THR A 39 1.10 -13.35 14.23
C THR A 39 -0.29 -13.13 13.65
N ALA A 40 -0.49 -13.15 12.34
CA ALA A 40 -1.78 -12.86 11.72
C ALA A 40 -2.69 -14.09 11.54
N TRP A 41 -2.12 -15.29 11.67
CA TRP A 41 -2.65 -16.56 11.15
C TRP A 41 -2.88 -17.63 12.24
N ALA A 42 -2.43 -17.35 13.48
CA ALA A 42 -2.50 -18.27 14.60
C ALA A 42 -3.95 -18.51 15.07
N ASP A 43 -4.75 -17.44 15.09
CA ASP A 43 -6.15 -17.47 15.56
C ASP A 43 -7.17 -17.74 14.43
N THR A 44 -6.70 -17.82 13.20
CA THR A 44 -7.55 -18.01 12.02
C THR A 44 -7.89 -19.49 11.81
N ASP A 45 -9.15 -19.79 11.46
CA ASP A 45 -9.59 -21.16 11.16
C ASP A 45 -8.73 -21.85 10.08
N LYS A 46 -8.60 -23.18 10.15
CA LYS A 46 -7.76 -23.98 9.25
C LYS A 46 -8.24 -23.92 7.79
N VAL A 47 -9.55 -23.89 7.55
CA VAL A 47 -10.12 -23.80 6.20
C VAL A 47 -9.83 -22.43 5.61
N HIS A 48 -9.97 -21.39 6.42
CA HIS A 48 -9.63 -20.03 6.02
C HIS A 48 -8.13 -19.91 5.70
N LEU A 49 -7.26 -20.49 6.52
CA LEU A 49 -5.83 -20.51 6.25
C LEU A 49 -5.47 -21.17 4.92
N TYR A 50 -6.14 -22.27 4.60
CA TYR A 50 -5.98 -22.93 3.31
C TYR A 50 -6.36 -22.01 2.15
N ARG A 51 -7.44 -21.23 2.26
CA ARG A 51 -7.82 -20.22 1.26
C ARG A 51 -6.74 -19.15 1.11
N VAL A 52 -6.23 -18.61 2.22
CA VAL A 52 -5.15 -17.62 2.14
C VAL A 52 -3.87 -18.20 1.50
N ILE A 53 -3.57 -19.48 1.66
CA ILE A 53 -2.39 -20.08 1.00
C ILE A 53 -2.63 -20.33 -0.49
N ASN A 54 -3.83 -20.77 -0.87
CA ASN A 54 -4.07 -21.30 -2.21
C ASN A 54 -4.72 -20.32 -3.18
N ASP A 55 -5.47 -19.34 -2.68
CA ASP A 55 -6.13 -18.37 -3.53
C ASP A 55 -5.12 -17.32 -3.95
N TYR A 56 -5.04 -17.00 -5.22
CA TYR A 56 -4.18 -15.93 -5.70
C TYR A 56 -4.94 -15.06 -6.66
N GLN A 57 -4.52 -13.79 -6.72
CA GLN A 57 -4.98 -12.90 -7.76
C GLN A 57 -4.77 -13.57 -9.12
N HIS A 58 -5.88 -13.71 -9.84
CA HIS A 58 -5.90 -14.24 -11.19
C HIS A 58 -6.97 -13.49 -11.98
N PHE A 59 -6.59 -12.31 -12.47
CA PHE A 59 -7.47 -11.50 -13.30
C PHE A 59 -7.17 -11.75 -14.78
N ASP A 60 -8.13 -12.33 -15.51
CA ASP A 60 -8.07 -12.50 -16.95
C ASP A 60 -8.55 -11.22 -17.65
N VAL A 61 -7.56 -10.45 -18.10
CA VAL A 61 -7.74 -9.18 -18.81
C VAL A 61 -8.44 -9.37 -20.16
N ASP A 62 -8.10 -10.45 -20.87
CA ASP A 62 -8.57 -10.70 -22.23
C ASP A 62 -10.04 -11.15 -22.23
N ALA A 63 -10.46 -11.86 -21.19
CA ALA A 63 -11.86 -12.22 -20.97
C ALA A 63 -12.77 -11.01 -20.67
N HIS A 64 -12.21 -9.85 -20.31
CA HIS A 64 -12.97 -8.68 -19.86
C HIS A 64 -12.51 -7.40 -20.58
N PRO A 65 -12.83 -7.23 -21.88
CA PRO A 65 -12.49 -6.03 -22.63
C PRO A 65 -13.16 -4.78 -22.04
N LEU A 66 -12.49 -3.62 -22.17
CA LEU A 66 -13.02 -2.34 -21.70
C LEU A 66 -14.31 -1.98 -22.45
N GLN A 67 -15.30 -1.50 -21.71
CA GLN A 67 -16.59 -1.05 -22.20
C GLN A 67 -16.83 0.40 -21.79
N ARG A 68 -17.60 1.16 -22.56
CA ARG A 68 -17.89 2.55 -22.21
C ARG A 68 -18.61 2.65 -20.86
N ASP A 69 -18.08 3.46 -19.95
CA ASP A 69 -18.71 3.75 -18.66
C ASP A 69 -19.19 5.21 -18.59
N VAL A 70 -20.38 5.44 -18.04
CA VAL A 70 -20.93 6.79 -17.81
C VAL A 70 -20.12 7.59 -16.81
N VAL A 71 -19.33 6.92 -15.97
CA VAL A 71 -18.45 7.57 -14.98
C VAL A 71 -17.43 8.47 -15.67
N TRP A 72 -16.98 8.16 -16.88
CA TRP A 72 -15.96 8.96 -17.58
C TRP A 72 -16.45 10.36 -17.96
N GLU A 73 -17.76 10.52 -18.17
CA GLU A 73 -18.37 11.84 -18.42
C GLU A 73 -18.55 12.65 -17.12
N LYS A 74 -18.61 11.96 -15.98
CA LYS A 74 -18.79 12.56 -14.65
C LYS A 74 -17.46 12.93 -13.98
N VAL A 75 -16.40 12.16 -14.22
CA VAL A 75 -15.07 12.41 -13.67
C VAL A 75 -14.39 13.47 -14.52
N GLN A 76 -14.62 14.74 -14.19
CA GLN A 76 -13.94 15.87 -14.82
C GLN A 76 -12.57 16.06 -14.19
N VAL A 77 -11.51 15.81 -14.97
CA VAL A 77 -10.13 16.03 -14.54
C VAL A 77 -9.76 17.49 -14.74
N ASN A 78 -9.70 18.26 -13.65
CA ASN A 78 -9.27 19.65 -13.70
C ASN A 78 -7.76 19.78 -13.39
N LEU A 79 -6.92 19.88 -14.42
CA LEU A 79 -5.47 20.03 -14.28
C LEU A 79 -5.04 21.33 -13.57
N SER A 80 -5.90 22.35 -13.46
CA SER A 80 -5.59 23.51 -12.63
C SER A 80 -5.52 23.16 -11.15
N HIS A 81 -6.28 22.14 -10.71
CA HIS A 81 -6.25 21.69 -9.32
C HIS A 81 -4.91 21.05 -8.96
N PHE A 82 -4.25 20.36 -9.90
CA PHE A 82 -2.89 19.86 -9.72
C PHE A 82 -1.88 20.96 -9.33
N GLN A 83 -2.04 22.20 -9.84
CA GLN A 83 -1.15 23.31 -9.48
C GLN A 83 -1.27 23.70 -8.01
N SER A 84 -2.46 23.54 -7.41
CA SER A 84 -2.67 23.82 -5.99
C SER A 84 -1.90 22.84 -5.10
N TYR A 85 -1.94 21.54 -5.41
CA TYR A 85 -1.12 20.53 -4.73
C TYR A 85 0.37 20.85 -4.85
N LEU A 86 0.83 21.19 -6.06
CA LEU A 86 2.23 21.54 -6.29
C LEU A 86 2.68 22.75 -5.46
N TYR A 87 1.84 23.79 -5.38
CA TYR A 87 2.14 24.95 -4.56
C TYR A 87 2.26 24.59 -3.07
N SER A 88 1.28 23.86 -2.54
CA SER A 88 1.28 23.39 -1.15
C SER A 88 2.55 22.60 -0.81
N ARG A 89 2.91 21.61 -1.65
CA ARG A 89 4.08 20.74 -1.38
C ARG A 89 5.41 21.48 -1.49
N ARG A 90 5.52 22.51 -2.33
CA ARG A 90 6.75 23.32 -2.46
C ARG A 90 7.11 24.07 -1.18
N GLN A 91 6.12 24.46 -0.38
CA GLN A 91 6.40 25.16 0.87
C GLN A 91 7.03 24.23 1.90
N ALA A 92 6.34 23.14 2.27
CA ALA A 92 6.84 22.17 3.24
C ALA A 92 8.21 21.59 2.85
N TYR A 93 8.40 21.28 1.57
CA TYR A 93 9.68 20.81 1.06
C TYR A 93 10.81 21.84 1.23
N ARG A 94 10.54 23.13 0.94
CA ARG A 94 11.54 24.20 1.15
C ARG A 94 11.87 24.36 2.63
N GLU A 95 10.89 24.33 3.51
CA GLU A 95 11.09 24.45 4.95
C GLU A 95 11.97 23.31 5.48
N PHE A 96 11.68 22.06 5.10
CA PHE A 96 12.50 20.90 5.45
C PHE A 96 13.96 21.04 4.98
N HIS A 97 14.16 21.40 3.70
CA HIS A 97 15.52 21.51 3.16
C HIS A 97 16.29 22.73 3.66
N ASN A 98 15.61 23.83 4.02
CA ASN A 98 16.22 24.96 4.71
C ASN A 98 16.69 24.56 6.11
N TYR A 99 15.86 23.82 6.84
CA TYR A 99 16.20 23.29 8.15
C TYR A 99 17.40 22.34 8.09
N LEU A 100 17.40 21.41 7.12
CA LEU A 100 18.54 20.53 6.87
C LEU A 100 19.81 21.31 6.49
N GLY A 101 19.68 22.40 5.72
CA GLY A 101 20.78 23.29 5.37
C GLY A 101 21.38 23.98 6.59
N LEU A 102 20.54 24.47 7.50
CA LEU A 102 20.95 25.06 8.78
C LEU A 102 21.69 24.03 9.63
N LEU A 103 21.17 22.82 9.79
CA LEU A 103 21.86 21.78 10.56
C LEU A 103 23.23 21.42 9.99
N LYS A 104 23.38 21.40 8.66
CA LYS A 104 24.65 21.15 7.99
C LYS A 104 25.69 22.26 8.20
N SER A 105 25.27 23.49 8.51
CA SER A 105 26.18 24.62 8.75
C SER A 105 26.66 24.72 10.20
N LEU A 106 26.02 23.99 11.12
CA LEU A 106 26.42 23.97 12.53
C LEU A 106 27.72 23.19 12.75
N PRO A 107 28.46 23.46 13.85
CA PRO A 107 29.73 22.80 14.13
C PRO A 107 29.62 21.28 14.23
N LYS A 108 30.46 20.55 13.49
CA LYS A 108 30.45 19.08 13.44
C LYS A 108 30.89 18.40 14.74
N GLY A 109 31.43 19.14 15.71
CA GLY A 109 31.91 18.58 16.98
C GLY A 109 30.81 18.28 18.00
N ASP A 110 29.57 18.68 17.73
CA ASP A 110 28.42 18.48 18.61
C ASP A 110 27.76 17.11 18.35
N GLU A 111 27.78 16.24 19.37
CA GLU A 111 27.24 14.89 19.30
C GLU A 111 25.71 14.87 19.07
N GLU A 112 24.98 15.85 19.60
CA GLU A 112 23.52 15.94 19.45
C GLU A 112 23.16 16.28 18.00
N ILE A 113 23.90 17.22 17.40
CA ILE A 113 23.74 17.61 15.99
C ILE A 113 24.06 16.43 15.07
N GLN A 114 25.12 15.67 15.37
CA GLN A 114 25.47 14.46 14.59
C GLN A 114 24.36 13.42 14.65
N LYS A 115 23.82 13.11 15.84
CA LYS A 115 22.71 12.16 16.00
C LYS A 115 21.47 12.62 15.24
N LYS A 116 21.14 13.92 15.31
CA LYS A 116 19.99 14.49 14.59
C LYS A 116 20.19 14.42 13.07
N MET A 117 21.40 14.68 12.58
CA MET A 117 21.75 14.54 11.16
C MET A 117 21.67 13.10 10.67
N GLU A 118 22.15 12.14 11.47
CA GLU A 118 22.01 10.71 11.14
C GLU A 118 20.53 10.32 11.03
N LEU A 119 19.71 10.77 11.99
CA LEU A 119 18.28 10.50 11.99
C LEU A 119 17.58 11.09 10.76
N ILE A 120 17.82 12.36 10.44
CA ILE A 120 17.22 13.01 9.27
C ILE A 120 17.62 12.31 7.97
N SER A 121 18.85 11.83 7.86
CA SER A 121 19.30 11.16 6.63
C SER A 121 18.52 9.88 6.33
N LYS A 122 18.00 9.23 7.37
CA LYS A 122 17.19 8.00 7.27
C LYS A 122 15.71 8.29 7.03
N PHE A 123 15.19 9.40 7.57
CA PHE A 123 13.77 9.76 7.54
C PHE A 123 13.47 10.96 6.64
N GLN A 124 14.22 11.17 5.56
CA GLN A 124 13.99 12.30 4.64
C GLN A 124 12.82 12.06 3.66
N PRO A 125 12.15 13.11 3.17
CA PRO A 125 11.14 12.97 2.12
C PRO A 125 11.75 12.37 0.85
N VAL A 126 11.13 11.31 0.33
CA VAL A 126 11.61 10.60 -0.87
C VAL A 126 11.15 11.31 -2.15
N MET A 127 9.92 11.84 -2.14
CA MET A 127 9.31 12.51 -3.27
C MET A 127 9.72 13.98 -3.38
N THR A 128 9.93 14.44 -4.61
CA THR A 128 9.94 15.88 -4.92
C THR A 128 8.54 16.47 -4.77
N PRO A 129 8.38 17.80 -4.65
CA PRO A 129 7.05 18.43 -4.57
C PRO A 129 6.13 18.09 -5.75
N ARG A 130 6.71 17.90 -6.94
CA ARG A 130 5.96 17.53 -8.13
C ARG A 130 5.47 16.09 -8.04
N GLU A 131 6.32 15.16 -7.63
CA GLU A 131 5.93 13.76 -7.45
C GLU A 131 4.83 13.66 -6.40
N ALA A 132 5.01 14.24 -5.21
CA ALA A 132 3.98 14.25 -4.17
C ALA A 132 2.65 14.85 -4.66
N ALA A 133 2.69 15.95 -5.42
CA ALA A 133 1.49 16.52 -6.02
C ALA A 133 0.83 15.61 -7.07
N GLN A 134 1.62 14.87 -7.86
CA GLN A 134 1.08 13.92 -8.84
C GLN A 134 0.39 12.74 -8.15
N LEU A 135 0.96 12.25 -7.05
CA LEU A 135 0.36 11.17 -6.27
C LEU A 135 -0.97 11.59 -5.65
N LEU A 136 -1.00 12.74 -4.97
CA LEU A 136 -2.23 13.27 -4.35
C LEU A 136 -3.32 13.59 -5.36
N PHE A 137 -2.96 14.18 -6.50
CA PHE A 137 -3.92 14.44 -7.57
C PHE A 137 -4.44 13.15 -8.21
N SER A 138 -3.60 12.12 -8.33
CA SER A 138 -4.03 10.78 -8.75
C SER A 138 -4.99 10.18 -7.73
N PHE A 139 -4.73 10.36 -6.44
CA PHE A 139 -5.56 9.83 -5.39
C PHE A 139 -6.93 10.50 -5.36
N GLU A 140 -6.98 11.83 -5.39
CA GLU A 140 -8.24 12.56 -5.51
C GLU A 140 -9.06 12.07 -6.73
N THR A 141 -8.43 11.96 -7.90
CA THR A 141 -9.11 11.47 -9.11
C THR A 141 -9.63 10.04 -8.92
N PHE A 142 -8.83 9.16 -8.32
CA PHE A 142 -9.22 7.80 -7.97
C PHE A 142 -10.43 7.78 -7.02
N THR A 143 -10.39 8.58 -5.95
CA THR A 143 -11.46 8.64 -4.95
C THR A 143 -12.77 9.13 -5.56
N ASN A 144 -12.71 10.16 -6.42
CA ASN A 144 -13.84 10.69 -7.15
C ASN A 144 -14.43 9.66 -8.12
N ALA A 145 -13.59 8.96 -8.88
CA ALA A 145 -14.03 7.90 -9.78
C ALA A 145 -14.72 6.76 -9.02
N CYS A 146 -14.17 6.34 -7.88
CA CYS A 146 -14.78 5.32 -7.04
C CYS A 146 -16.14 5.77 -6.49
N ALA A 147 -16.25 7.00 -5.99
CA ALA A 147 -17.51 7.55 -5.50
C ALA A 147 -18.59 7.61 -6.59
N GLN A 148 -18.25 8.10 -7.78
CA GLN A 148 -19.19 8.17 -8.92
C GLN A 148 -19.61 6.79 -9.43
N ALA A 149 -18.74 5.80 -9.31
CA ALA A 149 -18.99 4.42 -9.72
C ALA A 149 -19.62 3.55 -8.62
N GLY A 150 -19.71 4.02 -7.36
CA GLY A 150 -20.08 3.18 -6.22
C GLY A 150 -19.09 2.02 -5.99
N LEU A 151 -17.81 2.22 -6.28
CA LEU A 151 -16.75 1.27 -5.96
C LEU A 151 -16.29 1.49 -4.53
N ILE A 152 -16.15 0.40 -3.78
CA ILE A 152 -15.74 0.43 -2.38
C ILE A 152 -14.24 0.14 -2.32
N TYR A 153 -13.51 0.98 -1.59
CA TYR A 153 -12.12 0.80 -1.25
C TYR A 153 -11.90 1.22 0.21
N PHE A 154 -10.72 0.92 0.75
CA PHE A 154 -10.21 1.54 1.97
C PHE A 154 -8.69 1.63 1.90
N ILE A 155 -8.09 2.58 2.62
CA ILE A 155 -6.62 2.67 2.76
C ILE A 155 -6.14 1.67 3.81
N LEU A 156 -4.94 1.12 3.63
CA LEU A 156 -4.27 0.20 4.57
C LEU A 156 -2.79 0.60 4.74
N GLU A 157 -2.04 -0.18 5.51
CA GLU A 157 -0.59 -0.06 5.71
C GLU A 157 -0.13 1.34 6.16
N ALA A 158 0.97 1.84 5.59
CA ALA A 158 1.57 3.11 5.93
C ALA A 158 0.62 4.29 5.68
N SER A 159 -0.24 4.19 4.65
CA SER A 159 -1.29 5.16 4.36
C SER A 159 -2.32 5.24 5.49
N LEU A 160 -2.81 4.09 5.99
CA LEU A 160 -3.73 4.06 7.14
C LEU A 160 -3.05 4.56 8.42
N MET A 161 -1.81 4.16 8.68
CA MET A 161 -1.04 4.64 9.82
C MET A 161 -0.89 6.16 9.80
N GLY A 162 -0.57 6.73 8.65
CA GLY A 162 -0.49 8.19 8.48
C GLY A 162 -1.82 8.89 8.76
N SER A 163 -2.94 8.35 8.27
CA SER A 163 -4.29 8.84 8.61
C SER A 163 -4.60 8.77 10.11
N VAL A 164 -4.17 7.70 10.79
CA VAL A 164 -4.40 7.53 12.23
C VAL A 164 -3.53 8.46 13.06
N ARG A 165 -2.24 8.58 12.72
CA ARG A 165 -1.25 9.32 13.50
C ARG A 165 -1.40 10.83 13.33
N HIS A 166 -1.59 11.31 12.10
CA HIS A 166 -1.51 12.74 11.78
C HIS A 166 -2.32 13.16 10.57
N HIS A 167 -3.34 12.38 10.23
CA HIS A 167 -4.32 12.73 9.19
C HIS A 167 -3.71 12.94 7.80
N GLY A 168 -2.57 12.32 7.47
CA GLY A 168 -1.89 12.54 6.19
C GLY A 168 -0.82 11.49 5.90
N PHE A 169 -0.02 11.74 4.87
CA PHE A 169 1.07 10.85 4.49
C PHE A 169 2.16 10.77 5.54
N ILE A 170 2.77 9.60 5.70
CA ILE A 170 4.05 9.50 6.41
C ILE A 170 5.09 10.30 5.58
N PRO A 171 5.85 11.26 6.18
CA PRO A 171 6.64 12.23 5.41
C PRO A 171 7.74 11.64 4.51
N TRP A 172 8.22 10.45 4.83
CA TRP A 172 9.27 9.71 4.10
C TRP A 172 8.71 8.51 3.31
N ASP A 173 7.40 8.40 3.20
CA ASP A 173 6.71 7.38 2.41
C ASP A 173 6.57 7.84 0.95
N ASP A 174 6.42 6.90 0.01
CA ASP A 174 6.50 7.20 -1.43
C ASP A 174 5.37 6.67 -2.32
N ASP A 175 4.32 6.12 -1.73
CA ASP A 175 3.11 5.63 -2.41
C ASP A 175 1.84 5.69 -1.54
N ILE A 176 0.70 5.29 -2.10
CA ILE A 176 -0.56 5.11 -1.35
C ILE A 176 -1.03 3.69 -1.53
N ASP A 177 -1.28 3.00 -0.42
CA ASP A 177 -1.85 1.66 -0.40
C ASP A 177 -3.36 1.71 -0.23
N ILE A 178 -4.08 1.14 -1.19
CA ILE A 178 -5.52 0.90 -1.08
C ILE A 178 -5.89 -0.54 -1.35
N VAL A 179 -7.03 -0.94 -0.79
CA VAL A 179 -7.56 -2.29 -0.85
C VAL A 179 -8.96 -2.27 -1.46
N MET A 180 -9.22 -3.16 -2.41
CA MET A 180 -10.53 -3.30 -3.09
C MET A 180 -10.98 -4.76 -3.17
N ASN A 181 -12.30 -4.98 -3.29
CA ASN A 181 -12.85 -6.33 -3.40
C ASN A 181 -12.63 -6.91 -4.80
N ALA A 182 -12.04 -8.10 -4.88
CA ALA A 182 -11.75 -8.78 -6.14
C ALA A 182 -13.00 -9.08 -7.00
N LYS A 183 -14.17 -9.23 -6.38
CA LYS A 183 -15.46 -9.40 -7.10
C LYS A 183 -15.78 -8.22 -8.02
N GLN A 184 -15.16 -7.07 -7.80
CA GLN A 184 -15.37 -5.85 -8.58
C GLN A 184 -14.32 -5.66 -9.70
N TRP A 185 -13.36 -6.58 -9.91
CA TRP A 185 -12.25 -6.38 -10.86
C TRP A 185 -12.67 -5.86 -12.24
N PRO A 186 -13.66 -6.46 -12.94
CA PRO A 186 -14.01 -5.98 -14.28
C PRO A 186 -14.48 -4.53 -14.24
N ARG A 187 -15.28 -4.18 -13.22
CA ARG A 187 -15.80 -2.82 -13.05
C ARG A 187 -14.72 -1.83 -12.65
N ILE A 188 -13.82 -2.20 -11.74
CA ILE A 188 -12.67 -1.37 -11.33
C ILE A 188 -11.79 -1.06 -12.54
N ARG A 189 -11.42 -2.09 -13.32
CA ARG A 189 -10.63 -1.91 -14.53
C ARG A 189 -11.34 -1.02 -15.55
N ASN A 190 -12.64 -1.21 -15.71
CA ASN A 190 -13.43 -0.42 -16.64
C ASN A 190 -13.44 1.08 -16.27
N VAL A 191 -13.73 1.37 -15.00
CA VAL A 191 -13.82 2.73 -14.49
C VAL A 191 -12.46 3.43 -14.54
N LEU A 192 -11.41 2.80 -14.00
CA LEU A 192 -10.10 3.44 -13.85
C LEU A 192 -9.26 3.41 -15.14
N GLY A 193 -9.47 2.42 -16.01
CA GLY A 193 -8.64 2.17 -17.20
C GLY A 193 -8.76 3.22 -18.31
N ASN A 194 -9.77 4.09 -18.27
CA ASN A 194 -10.07 5.06 -19.32
C ASN A 194 -10.25 6.51 -18.81
N ILE A 195 -9.82 6.79 -17.58
CA ILE A 195 -9.84 8.17 -17.07
C ILE A 195 -8.81 9.00 -17.85
N GLU A 196 -9.26 10.11 -18.44
CA GLU A 196 -8.39 10.99 -19.23
C GLU A 196 -7.24 11.54 -18.38
N GLY A 197 -6.02 11.51 -18.92
CA GLY A 197 -4.82 11.95 -18.19
C GLY A 197 -4.24 10.94 -17.20
N PHE A 198 -4.87 9.78 -17.01
CA PHE A 198 -4.40 8.71 -16.12
C PHE A 198 -4.21 7.38 -16.84
N GLU A 199 -3.44 6.49 -16.21
CA GLU A 199 -3.15 5.14 -16.67
C GLU A 199 -3.37 4.16 -15.50
N LEU A 200 -3.94 3.00 -15.82
CA LEU A 200 -4.05 1.86 -14.91
C LEU A 200 -3.17 0.73 -15.44
N TYR A 201 -2.15 0.35 -14.67
CA TYR A 201 -1.41 -0.89 -14.86
C TYR A 201 -2.09 -2.00 -14.04
N ALA A 202 -2.70 -2.97 -14.73
CA ALA A 202 -3.53 -4.02 -14.12
C ALA A 202 -2.99 -5.44 -14.38
N PRO A 203 -1.84 -5.83 -13.79
CA PRO A 203 -1.29 -7.16 -13.94
C PRO A 203 -2.15 -8.22 -13.25
N SER A 204 -2.02 -9.48 -13.69
CA SER A 204 -2.84 -10.57 -13.16
C SER A 204 -2.34 -11.17 -11.83
N LYS A 205 -1.10 -10.88 -11.39
CA LYS A 205 -0.45 -11.56 -10.24
C LYS A 205 0.05 -10.63 -9.12
N THR A 206 0.17 -9.34 -9.38
CA THR A 206 0.70 -8.34 -8.45
C THR A 206 -0.30 -7.20 -8.30
N GLN A 207 -0.04 -6.29 -7.38
CA GLN A 207 -0.91 -5.13 -7.18
C GLN A 207 -1.08 -4.34 -8.48
N TRP A 208 -2.27 -3.74 -8.64
CA TRP A 208 -2.47 -2.79 -9.73
C TRP A 208 -1.89 -1.45 -9.34
N LYS A 209 -1.56 -0.64 -10.34
CA LYS A 209 -0.99 0.68 -10.15
C LYS A 209 -1.79 1.72 -10.91
N PHE A 210 -2.21 2.79 -10.24
CA PHE A 210 -2.90 3.92 -10.86
C PHE A 210 -2.08 5.20 -10.73
N TYR A 211 -1.90 5.92 -11.85
CA TYR A 211 -0.99 7.06 -11.91
C TYR A 211 -1.30 7.99 -13.07
N MET A 212 -0.81 9.24 -13.01
CA MET A 212 -0.91 10.18 -14.13
C MET A 212 -0.13 9.70 -15.37
N LYS A 213 -0.66 9.92 -16.57
CA LYS A 213 0.06 9.65 -17.84
C LYS A 213 1.40 10.39 -17.92
N SER A 214 1.47 11.58 -17.33
CA SER A 214 2.66 12.44 -17.25
C SER A 214 3.64 12.08 -16.13
N ALA A 215 3.37 11.02 -15.35
CA ALA A 215 4.28 10.54 -14.32
C ALA A 215 5.60 10.04 -14.94
N LYS A 216 6.66 9.95 -14.14
CA LYS A 216 7.98 9.55 -14.61
C LYS A 216 7.99 8.04 -14.92
N ALA A 217 8.32 7.68 -16.15
CA ALA A 217 8.50 6.29 -16.53
C ALA A 217 9.82 5.73 -16.00
N PHE A 218 9.80 4.44 -15.66
CA PHE A 218 11.02 3.67 -15.43
C PHE A 218 11.54 3.10 -16.75
N PRO A 219 12.86 2.93 -16.91
CA PRO A 219 13.43 2.27 -18.09
C PRO A 219 12.90 0.86 -18.31
N ASP A 220 12.76 0.08 -17.24
CA ASP A 220 12.50 -1.38 -17.30
C ASP A 220 11.21 -1.80 -16.57
N LYS A 221 10.27 -0.89 -16.34
CA LYS A 221 8.97 -1.22 -15.72
C LYS A 221 7.80 -0.81 -16.62
N PRO A 222 6.71 -1.58 -16.63
CA PRO A 222 5.50 -1.27 -17.39
C PRO A 222 4.59 -0.23 -16.70
N PHE A 223 5.06 0.42 -15.63
CA PHE A 223 4.33 1.41 -14.85
C PHE A 223 5.22 2.63 -14.55
N LYS A 224 4.62 3.70 -14.04
CA LYS A 224 5.28 4.99 -13.79
C LYS A 224 5.25 5.35 -12.32
N PHE A 225 6.13 6.25 -11.90
CA PHE A 225 6.19 6.81 -10.54
C PHE A 225 5.87 8.31 -10.54
N PRO A 226 5.13 8.80 -9.52
CA PRO A 226 4.53 8.05 -8.41
C PRO A 226 3.22 7.34 -8.79
N ASN A 227 2.81 6.36 -7.99
CA ASN A 227 1.63 5.54 -8.22
C ASN A 227 0.91 5.19 -6.91
N ILE A 228 -0.39 4.91 -7.03
CA ILE A 228 -1.21 4.29 -5.99
C ILE A 228 -1.15 2.78 -6.19
N ASP A 229 -0.90 2.04 -5.12
CA ASP A 229 -0.92 0.58 -5.10
C ASP A 229 -2.29 0.08 -4.71
N ILE A 230 -2.87 -0.74 -5.60
CA ILE A 230 -4.20 -1.31 -5.46
C ILE A 230 -4.08 -2.80 -5.23
N PHE A 231 -4.34 -3.20 -4.00
CA PHE A 231 -4.39 -4.58 -3.57
C PHE A 231 -5.82 -5.09 -3.56
N PHE A 232 -5.95 -6.41 -3.65
CA PHE A 232 -7.26 -7.06 -3.70
C PHE A 232 -7.44 -8.06 -2.59
N TYR A 233 -8.66 -8.10 -2.07
CA TYR A 233 -9.12 -9.12 -1.13
C TYR A 233 -10.30 -9.91 -1.68
N GLU A 234 -10.46 -11.11 -1.13
CA GLU A 234 -11.69 -11.91 -1.20
C GLU A 234 -12.28 -12.05 0.21
N GLU A 235 -13.53 -12.48 0.28
CA GLU A 235 -14.29 -12.50 1.52
C GLU A 235 -15.31 -13.64 1.57
N ASP A 236 -15.66 -14.05 2.79
CA ASP A 236 -16.83 -14.87 3.09
C ASP A 236 -17.77 -14.12 4.06
N ASP A 237 -18.60 -14.84 4.81
CA ASP A 237 -19.54 -14.25 5.77
C ASP A 237 -18.83 -13.62 6.99
N THR A 238 -17.59 -14.04 7.26
CA THR A 238 -16.90 -13.77 8.52
C THR A 238 -15.56 -13.05 8.35
N HIS A 239 -14.85 -13.28 7.23
CA HIS A 239 -13.47 -12.82 7.06
C HIS A 239 -13.21 -12.21 5.69
N ILE A 240 -12.13 -11.41 5.60
CA ILE A 240 -11.47 -11.01 4.37
C ILE A 240 -10.01 -11.49 4.33
N TRP A 241 -9.49 -11.78 3.14
CA TRP A 241 -8.09 -12.17 2.94
C TRP A 241 -7.52 -11.64 1.63
N ALA A 242 -6.23 -11.29 1.62
CA ALA A 242 -5.57 -10.80 0.42
C ALA A 242 -5.44 -11.88 -0.66
N LEU A 243 -5.57 -11.46 -1.90
CA LEU A 243 -5.24 -12.22 -3.10
C LEU A 243 -3.92 -11.78 -3.72
N THR A 244 -3.54 -10.53 -3.50
CA THR A 244 -2.33 -9.93 -4.08
C THR A 244 -1.10 -10.36 -3.30
N ARG A 245 -0.04 -10.80 -4.00
CA ARG A 245 1.19 -11.33 -3.38
C ARG A 245 1.82 -10.39 -2.35
N GLY A 246 1.80 -9.07 -2.59
CA GLY A 246 2.42 -8.07 -1.74
C GLY A 246 1.85 -7.99 -0.31
N LEU A 247 0.54 -8.20 -0.15
CA LEU A 247 -0.14 -8.17 1.17
C LEU A 247 -0.65 -9.55 1.60
N LYS A 248 -0.18 -10.61 0.93
CA LYS A 248 -0.78 -11.95 1.03
C LYS A 248 -0.75 -12.49 2.46
N HIS A 249 0.27 -12.15 3.22
CA HIS A 249 0.48 -12.65 4.57
C HIS A 249 -0.04 -11.69 5.64
N ASP A 250 -0.19 -10.41 5.31
CA ASP A 250 -0.51 -9.35 6.28
C ASP A 250 -2.02 -9.05 6.33
N LEU A 251 -2.73 -9.21 5.21
CA LEU A 251 -4.16 -8.92 5.11
C LEU A 251 -4.99 -10.19 5.28
N VAL A 252 -5.34 -10.46 6.54
CA VAL A 252 -6.33 -11.47 6.96
C VAL A 252 -7.08 -10.90 8.16
N TYR A 253 -8.37 -10.61 8.04
CA TYR A 253 -9.14 -9.91 9.08
C TYR A 253 -10.54 -10.46 9.24
N LEU A 254 -11.11 -10.36 10.44
CA LEU A 254 -12.56 -10.47 10.62
C LEU A 254 -13.24 -9.32 9.90
N LYS A 255 -14.35 -9.60 9.22
CA LYS A 255 -15.15 -8.57 8.54
C LYS A 255 -15.67 -7.52 9.51
N SER A 256 -15.95 -7.90 10.76
CA SER A 256 -16.39 -6.98 11.81
C SER A 256 -15.32 -5.99 12.26
N ASP A 257 -14.03 -6.27 12.00
CA ASP A 257 -12.93 -5.35 12.31
C ASP A 257 -12.64 -4.37 11.17
N VAL A 258 -13.14 -4.69 9.97
CA VAL A 258 -12.96 -3.85 8.77
C VAL A 258 -14.22 -3.05 8.47
N PHE A 259 -15.39 -3.70 8.55
CA PHE A 259 -16.68 -3.15 8.16
C PHE A 259 -17.62 -2.95 9.37
N PRO A 260 -18.51 -1.93 9.33
CA PRO A 260 -18.67 -0.94 8.27
C PRO A 260 -17.48 0.02 8.21
N LEU A 261 -17.09 0.47 7.02
CA LEU A 261 -15.99 1.43 6.88
C LEU A 261 -16.33 2.76 7.57
N GLN A 262 -15.31 3.41 8.12
CA GLN A 262 -15.40 4.76 8.66
C GLN A 262 -14.70 5.74 7.72
N ILE A 263 -15.04 7.03 7.81
CA ILE A 263 -14.37 8.06 7.01
C ILE A 263 -13.40 8.82 7.91
N ARG A 264 -12.15 8.97 7.46
CA ARG A 264 -11.09 9.71 8.17
C ARG A 264 -10.38 10.71 7.27
N PRO A 265 -9.81 11.77 7.85
CA PRO A 265 -8.96 12.68 7.09
C PRO A 265 -7.67 11.99 6.65
N PHE A 266 -7.29 12.24 5.41
CA PHE A 266 -6.00 11.89 4.83
C PHE A 266 -5.60 12.99 3.85
N GLU A 267 -4.64 13.81 4.26
CA GLU A 267 -4.31 15.09 3.63
C GLU A 267 -5.54 16.00 3.56
N ASN A 268 -5.93 16.41 2.37
CA ASN A 268 -7.11 17.24 2.11
C ASN A 268 -8.36 16.43 1.75
N LEU A 269 -8.30 15.10 1.85
CA LEU A 269 -9.39 14.20 1.50
C LEU A 269 -10.01 13.54 2.74
N MET A 270 -11.24 13.09 2.59
CA MET A 270 -11.95 12.27 3.56
C MET A 270 -12.13 10.88 2.94
N VAL A 271 -11.44 9.88 3.49
CA VAL A 271 -11.27 8.57 2.84
C VAL A 271 -11.77 7.43 3.73
N PRO A 272 -12.28 6.35 3.13
CA PRO A 272 -12.71 5.16 3.85
C PRO A 272 -11.53 4.43 4.49
N VAL A 273 -11.72 4.05 5.75
CA VAL A 273 -10.80 3.25 6.57
C VAL A 273 -11.56 2.13 7.29
N PRO A 274 -10.86 1.08 7.75
CA PRO A 274 -11.44 0.06 8.64
C PRO A 274 -12.08 0.65 9.91
N CYS A 275 -13.13 0.02 10.45
CA CYS A 275 -13.76 0.49 11.70
C CYS A 275 -12.92 0.26 12.95
N ASN A 276 -12.16 -0.83 13.01
CA ASN A 276 -11.36 -1.20 14.17
C ASN A 276 -9.89 -0.88 13.95
N LEU A 277 -9.55 0.40 14.06
CA LEU A 277 -8.21 0.90 13.79
C LEU A 277 -7.16 0.32 14.73
N ASP A 278 -7.51 0.08 15.99
CA ASP A 278 -6.57 -0.51 16.95
C ASP A 278 -6.15 -1.91 16.49
N ILE A 279 -7.07 -2.75 16.00
CA ILE A 279 -6.70 -4.07 15.49
C ILE A 279 -5.94 -3.96 14.16
N VAL A 280 -6.48 -3.21 13.20
CA VAL A 280 -5.96 -3.22 11.84
C VAL A 280 -4.60 -2.51 11.73
N VAL A 281 -4.43 -1.40 12.44
CA VAL A 281 -3.14 -0.68 12.46
C VAL A 281 -2.11 -1.44 13.29
N HIS A 282 -2.48 -1.96 14.48
CA HIS A 282 -1.50 -2.63 15.34
C HIS A 282 -1.00 -3.97 14.82
N LYS A 283 -1.73 -4.58 13.87
CA LYS A 283 -1.31 -5.82 13.23
C LYS A 283 -0.08 -5.65 12.35
N SER A 284 0.02 -4.54 11.62
CA SER A 284 1.19 -4.27 10.75
C SER A 284 2.15 -3.22 11.31
N HIS A 285 1.73 -2.41 12.28
CA HIS A 285 2.55 -1.27 12.73
C HIS A 285 2.42 -0.98 14.24
N ASN A 286 3.52 -0.55 14.85
CA ASN A 286 3.47 0.08 16.18
C ASN A 286 3.25 1.59 16.03
N LYS A 287 2.14 2.12 16.56
CA LYS A 287 1.77 3.54 16.44
C LYS A 287 2.79 4.51 17.02
N ASP A 288 3.55 4.08 18.04
CA ASP A 288 4.56 4.89 18.71
C ASP A 288 5.92 4.85 18.00
N MET A 289 6.07 3.95 17.01
CA MET A 289 7.31 3.73 16.27
C MET A 289 7.22 4.29 14.85
N CYS A 290 8.31 4.94 14.44
CA CYS A 290 8.51 5.49 13.12
C CYS A 290 9.55 4.63 12.42
N VAL A 291 9.15 4.06 11.29
CA VAL A 291 9.90 3.04 10.57
C VAL A 291 10.16 3.52 9.15
N THR A 292 11.38 3.35 8.66
CA THR A 292 11.73 3.62 7.26
C THR A 292 11.15 2.53 6.36
N PRO A 293 10.73 2.85 5.13
CA PRO A 293 10.11 1.86 4.24
C PRO A 293 11.09 0.73 3.90
N GLU A 294 10.55 -0.49 3.79
CA GLU A 294 11.31 -1.67 3.36
C GLU A 294 11.50 -1.72 1.85
N TYR A 295 10.69 -0.96 1.11
CA TYR A 295 10.73 -0.85 -0.33
C TYR A 295 10.64 0.61 -0.75
N ASN A 296 11.51 1.06 -1.65
CA ASN A 296 11.46 2.40 -2.20
C ASN A 296 10.83 2.32 -3.60
N HIS A 297 9.60 2.75 -3.75
CA HIS A 297 8.89 2.74 -5.02
C HIS A 297 9.50 3.69 -6.04
N LYS A 298 10.15 4.77 -5.60
CA LYS A 298 10.83 5.72 -6.48
C LYS A 298 12.04 5.13 -7.18
N THR A 299 12.79 4.24 -6.54
CA THR A 299 13.97 3.55 -7.14
C THR A 299 13.68 2.10 -7.51
N ASN A 300 12.54 1.54 -7.08
CA ASN A 300 12.20 0.11 -7.14
C ASN A 300 13.21 -0.80 -6.41
N GLU A 301 13.84 -0.28 -5.37
CA GLU A 301 14.86 -1.00 -4.59
C GLU A 301 14.29 -1.53 -3.28
N ASN A 302 14.80 -2.68 -2.88
CA ASN A 302 14.36 -3.37 -1.68
C ASN A 302 15.44 -3.28 -0.59
N PHE A 303 15.02 -2.89 0.61
CA PHE A 303 15.86 -2.69 1.79
C PHE A 303 15.63 -3.73 2.90
N TYR A 304 14.85 -4.81 2.66
CA TYR A 304 14.55 -5.86 3.65
C TYR A 304 15.80 -6.35 4.42
N PHE A 305 16.91 -6.57 3.70
CA PHE A 305 18.14 -7.09 4.29
C PHE A 305 19.13 -6.02 4.76
N MET A 306 18.89 -4.74 4.42
CA MET A 306 19.75 -3.63 4.79
C MET A 306 19.39 -3.03 6.16
N GLY A 307 18.35 -3.54 6.82
CA GLY A 307 17.92 -3.13 8.16
C GLY A 307 17.21 -1.78 8.11
N GLY A 308 15.87 -1.82 8.01
CA GLY A 308 15.06 -0.63 8.20
C GLY A 308 15.36 0.03 9.56
N THR A 309 15.34 1.35 9.61
CA THR A 309 15.49 2.08 10.87
C THR A 309 14.14 2.19 11.55
N SER A 310 14.08 1.77 12.82
CA SER A 310 12.90 1.92 13.67
C SER A 310 13.26 2.73 14.91
N VAL A 311 12.56 3.83 15.14
CA VAL A 311 12.76 4.72 16.29
C VAL A 311 11.44 5.10 16.92
N HIS A 312 11.44 5.51 18.20
CA HIS A 312 10.25 6.11 18.77
C HIS A 312 9.95 7.43 18.05
N CYS A 313 8.71 7.62 17.60
CA CYS A 313 8.29 8.78 16.81
C CYS A 313 8.55 10.13 17.49
N LYS A 314 8.60 10.19 18.82
CA LYS A 314 9.01 11.39 19.60
C LYS A 314 10.34 11.98 19.16
N LEU A 315 11.27 11.15 18.67
CA LEU A 315 12.57 11.64 18.18
C LEU A 315 12.46 12.44 16.87
N LEU A 316 11.32 12.35 16.18
CA LEU A 316 11.07 12.99 14.90
C LEU A 316 10.11 14.18 15.00
N TYR A 317 9.49 14.45 16.16
CA TYR A 317 8.50 15.54 16.30
C TYR A 317 9.05 16.93 15.95
N ASP A 318 10.32 17.19 16.27
CA ASP A 318 10.99 18.45 15.89
C ASP A 318 11.15 18.62 14.37
N LEU A 319 11.14 17.50 13.63
CA LEU A 319 11.36 17.46 12.18
C LEU A 319 10.03 17.41 11.43
N TYR A 320 9.10 16.67 12.01
CA TYR A 320 7.80 16.38 11.46
C TYR A 320 6.78 16.53 12.60
N PRO A 321 6.10 17.68 12.68
CA PRO A 321 5.09 17.92 13.70
C PRO A 321 3.79 17.20 13.29
N PHE A 322 3.84 15.86 13.29
CA PHE A 322 2.69 15.00 13.08
C PHE A 322 1.80 14.94 14.32
#